data_AF-A0A1F5GC35-F1
#
_entry.id   AF-A0A1F5GC35-F1
#
_cell.length_a   1.000
_cell.length_b   1.000
_cell.length_c   1.000
_cell.angle_alpha   90.00
_cell.angle_beta   90.00
_cell.angle_gamma   90.00
#
_symmetry.space_group_name_H-M   'P 1'
#
loop_
_entity.id
_entity.type
_entity.pdbx_description
1 polymer ?
#
loop_
_entity_poly.entity_id
_entity_poly.type
_entity_poly.pdbx_seq_one_letter_code
_entity_poly.pdbx_strand_id
1 'polypeptide(L)'
;MNTYLAQVTGNIEGNFPPAGVVGDFGVLATKVVTILMGISGSIAIILIIIAGIKFVTSGGDPKKLAAAQATITYAIIGIAVTVLAFIILQALQTFLGSNVEI
;
A
#
# COMPACT_ATOMS: atom_id res chain seq x y z
N MET A 1 -27.98 31.30 21.03
CA MET A 1 -27.16 30.57 22.02
C MET A 1 -27.66 29.14 22.12
N ASN A 2 -27.13 28.20 21.30
CA ASN A 2 -27.08 26.74 21.54
C ASN A 2 -26.72 25.91 20.28
N THR A 3 -25.76 26.36 19.47
CA THR A 3 -25.14 25.51 18.44
C THR A 3 -24.11 24.53 19.01
N TYR A 4 -23.85 24.60 20.32
CA TYR A 4 -22.92 23.72 21.03
C TYR A 4 -23.39 22.25 21.15
N LEU A 5 -24.70 21.98 21.07
CA LEU A 5 -25.22 20.60 21.21
C LEU A 5 -25.30 19.85 19.88
N ALA A 6 -25.44 20.56 18.75
CA ALA A 6 -25.48 19.95 17.42
C ALA A 6 -24.10 19.48 16.94
N GLN A 7 -23.03 20.17 17.32
CA GLN A 7 -21.66 19.74 17.02
C GLN A 7 -21.20 18.59 17.91
N VAL A 8 -21.73 18.47 19.13
CA VAL A 8 -21.40 17.35 20.00
C VAL A 8 -22.08 16.06 19.53
N THR A 9 -23.25 16.10 18.87
CA THR A 9 -23.85 14.90 18.26
C THR A 9 -23.28 14.60 16.86
N GLY A 10 -23.07 15.62 16.00
CA GLY A 10 -22.63 15.40 14.61
C GLY A 10 -21.17 14.94 14.43
N ASN A 11 -20.38 14.87 15.52
CA ASN A 11 -19.00 14.39 15.49
C ASN A 11 -18.79 13.05 16.19
N ILE A 12 -19.84 12.41 16.73
CA ILE A 12 -19.72 11.07 17.33
C ILE A 12 -20.32 9.97 16.45
N GLU A 13 -21.11 10.32 15.43
CA GLU A 13 -21.57 9.35 14.41
C GLU A 13 -20.44 8.94 13.44
N GLY A 14 -19.30 9.65 13.45
CA GLY A 14 -18.11 9.34 12.66
C GLY A 14 -16.89 8.85 13.46
N ASN A 15 -17.01 8.66 14.78
CA ASN A 15 -15.87 8.31 15.65
C ASN A 15 -16.10 7.07 16.54
N PHE A 16 -17.09 6.24 16.22
CA PHE A 16 -17.12 4.87 16.73
C PHE A 16 -16.64 3.93 15.64
N PRO A 17 -15.32 3.66 15.54
CA PRO A 17 -14.88 2.54 14.73
C PRO A 17 -15.62 1.29 15.23
N PRO A 18 -16.34 0.55 14.37
CA PRO A 18 -16.83 -0.77 14.73
C PRO A 18 -15.61 -1.67 14.93
N ALA A 19 -15.13 -1.73 16.17
CA ALA A 19 -14.01 -2.56 16.59
C ALA A 19 -14.36 -3.28 17.90
N GLY A 20 -15.28 -4.25 17.81
CA GLY A 20 -15.39 -5.29 18.82
C GLY A 20 -14.30 -6.32 18.60
N VAL A 21 -13.11 -6.08 19.15
CA VAL A 21 -11.97 -7.02 19.34
C VAL A 21 -11.26 -7.54 18.07
N VAL A 22 -11.84 -7.41 16.87
CA VAL A 22 -11.16 -7.72 15.58
C VAL A 22 -10.75 -6.47 14.78
N GLY A 23 -11.17 -5.28 15.24
CA GLY A 23 -10.97 -4.01 14.52
C GLY A 23 -9.65 -3.28 14.80
N ASP A 24 -8.94 -3.55 15.90
CA ASP A 24 -7.71 -2.81 16.24
C ASP A 24 -6.56 -3.18 15.28
N PHE A 25 -6.36 -4.48 15.03
CA PHE A 25 -5.42 -4.96 14.02
C PHE A 25 -5.84 -4.57 12.60
N GLY A 26 -7.13 -4.60 12.28
CA GLY A 26 -7.65 -4.22 10.96
C GLY A 26 -7.38 -2.75 10.64
N VAL A 27 -7.66 -1.84 11.58
CA VAL A 27 -7.46 -0.40 11.40
C VAL A 27 -5.96 -0.05 11.39
N LEU A 28 -5.15 -0.65 12.27
CA LEU A 28 -3.69 -0.51 12.23
C LEU A 28 -3.12 -1.04 10.91
N ALA A 29 -3.57 -2.20 10.44
CA ALA A 29 -3.13 -2.79 9.18
C ALA A 29 -3.51 -1.89 8.00
N THR A 30 -4.74 -1.38 7.91
CA THR A 30 -5.14 -0.49 6.82
C THR A 30 -4.35 0.82 6.84
N LYS A 31 -4.09 1.40 8.02
CA LYS A 31 -3.29 2.62 8.13
C LYS A 31 -1.85 2.41 7.70
N VAL A 32 -1.25 1.29 8.10
CA VAL A 32 0.10 0.88 7.69
C VAL A 32 0.14 0.63 6.19
N VAL A 33 -0.82 -0.11 5.64
CA VAL A 33 -0.91 -0.39 4.20
C VAL A 33 -1.07 0.90 3.40
N THR A 34 -1.94 1.82 3.81
CA THR A 34 -2.16 3.10 3.10
C THR A 34 -0.85 3.90 2.97
N ILE A 35 -0.09 3.96 4.08
CA ILE A 35 1.24 4.57 4.09
C ILE A 35 2.21 3.79 3.19
N LEU A 36 2.20 2.45 3.28
CA LEU A 36 3.05 1.59 2.45
C LEU A 36 2.71 1.71 0.97
N MET A 37 1.45 1.89 0.57
CA MET A 37 1.04 2.02 -0.84
C MET A 37 1.53 3.34 -1.44
N GLY A 38 1.45 4.45 -0.70
CA GLY A 38 2.03 5.73 -1.12
C GLY A 38 3.55 5.66 -1.32
N ILE A 39 4.24 4.98 -0.40
CA ILE A 39 5.70 4.79 -0.49
C ILE A 39 6.05 3.76 -1.57
N SER A 40 5.29 2.67 -1.70
CA SER A 40 5.52 1.60 -2.68
C SER A 40 5.47 2.13 -4.12
N GLY A 41 4.49 2.97 -4.45
CA GLY A 41 4.42 3.61 -5.77
C GLY A 41 5.64 4.49 -6.06
N SER A 42 6.09 5.25 -5.06
CA SER A 42 7.27 6.10 -5.18
C SER A 42 8.55 5.28 -5.36
N ILE A 43 8.71 4.21 -4.58
CA ILE A 43 9.85 3.28 -4.67
C ILE A 43 9.89 2.55 -6.00
N ALA A 44 8.72 2.13 -6.52
CA ALA A 44 8.63 1.43 -7.80
C ALA A 44 9.18 2.29 -8.95
N ILE A 45 8.84 3.58 -8.98
CA ILE A 45 9.35 4.52 -9.99
C ILE A 45 10.87 4.66 -9.89
N ILE A 46 11.42 4.80 -8.68
CA ILE A 46 12.87 4.93 -8.46
C ILE A 46 13.62 3.68 -8.92
N LEU A 47 13.10 2.49 -8.60
CA LEU A 47 13.69 1.22 -9.01
C LEU A 47 13.67 1.03 -10.53
N ILE A 48 12.59 1.45 -11.20
CA ILE A 48 12.50 1.41 -12.67
C ILE A 48 13.55 2.33 -13.30
N ILE A 49 13.75 3.54 -12.77
CA ILE A 49 14.75 4.48 -13.29
C ILE A 49 16.17 3.91 -13.14
N ILE A 50 16.51 3.40 -11.95
CA ILE A 50 17.85 2.82 -11.69
C ILE A 50 18.08 1.58 -12.57
N ALA A 51 17.07 0.72 -12.70
CA ALA A 51 17.14 -0.47 -13.55
C ALA A 51 17.31 -0.10 -15.03
N GLY A 52 16.58 0.91 -15.51
CA GLY A 52 16.66 1.40 -16.89
C GLY A 52 18.04 1.97 -17.23
N ILE A 53 18.60 2.83 -16.37
CA ILE A 53 19.94 3.40 -16.58
C ILE A 53 20.99 2.29 -16.59
N LYS A 54 20.89 1.34 -15.66
CA LYS A 54 21.83 0.20 -15.56
C LYS A 54 21.72 -0.73 -16.77
N PHE A 55 20.52 -0.92 -17.31
CA PHE A 55 20.28 -1.73 -18.51
C PHE A 55 20.88 -1.07 -19.76
N VAL A 56 20.67 0.23 -19.96
CA VAL A 56 21.22 0.98 -21.11
C VAL A 56 22.75 1.09 -21.05
N THR A 57 23.31 1.33 -19.86
CA THR A 57 24.77 1.43 -19.66
C THR A 57 25.51 0.09 -19.67
N SER A 58 24.79 -1.03 -19.73
CA SER A 58 25.41 -2.37 -19.74
C SER A 58 26.13 -2.70 -21.05
N GLY A 59 25.84 -2.00 -22.16
CA GLY A 59 26.75 -1.80 -23.31
C GLY A 59 27.42 -3.00 -24.00
N GLY A 60 27.04 -4.26 -23.68
CA GLY A 60 27.67 -5.47 -24.21
C GLY A 60 28.44 -6.33 -23.18
N ASP A 61 28.53 -5.89 -21.92
CA ASP A 61 29.16 -6.65 -20.83
C ASP A 61 28.13 -7.64 -20.23
N PRO A 62 28.26 -8.97 -20.43
CA PRO A 62 27.23 -9.94 -20.07
C PRO A 62 26.93 -9.96 -18.56
N LYS A 63 27.92 -9.64 -17.73
CA LYS A 63 27.79 -9.61 -16.27
C LYS A 63 26.93 -8.44 -15.79
N LYS A 64 27.05 -7.27 -16.45
CA LYS A 64 26.24 -6.08 -16.12
C LYS A 64 24.82 -6.23 -16.64
N LEU A 65 24.67 -6.83 -17.82
CA LEU A 65 23.37 -7.13 -18.39
C LEU A 65 22.56 -8.10 -17.51
N ALA A 66 23.18 -9.20 -17.04
CA ALA A 66 22.54 -10.13 -16.13
C ALA A 66 22.11 -9.46 -14.81
N ALA A 67 22.96 -8.58 -14.26
CA ALA A 67 22.62 -7.82 -13.05
C ALA A 67 21.48 -6.81 -13.28
N ALA A 68 21.42 -6.16 -14.45
CA ALA A 68 20.33 -5.26 -14.81
C ALA A 68 19.01 -6.03 -14.97
N GLN A 69 19.04 -7.19 -15.65
CA GLN A 69 17.87 -8.06 -15.79
C GLN A 69 17.36 -8.55 -14.43
N ALA A 70 18.24 -8.98 -13.54
CA ALA A 70 17.84 -9.37 -12.18
C ALA A 70 17.17 -8.20 -11.45
N THR A 71 17.73 -6.98 -11.58
CA THR A 71 17.14 -5.77 -10.97
C THR A 71 15.74 -5.48 -11.51
N ILE A 72 15.53 -5.63 -12.83
CA ILE A 72 14.20 -5.48 -13.46
C ILE A 72 13.24 -6.53 -12.94
N THR A 73 13.66 -7.80 -12.86
CA THR A 73 12.83 -8.88 -12.32
C THR A 73 12.39 -8.60 -10.89
N TYR A 74 13.28 -8.12 -10.02
CA TYR A 74 12.91 -7.73 -8.66
C TYR A 74 11.94 -6.54 -8.63
N ALA A 75 12.10 -5.56 -9.51
CA ALA A 75 11.15 -4.44 -9.61
C ALA A 75 9.75 -4.93 -10.04
N ILE A 76 9.67 -5.84 -11.01
CA ILE A 76 8.41 -6.45 -11.46
C ILE A 76 7.77 -7.25 -10.32
N ILE A 77 8.56 -8.06 -9.60
CA ILE A 77 8.06 -8.83 -8.44
C ILE A 77 7.53 -7.89 -7.37
N GLY A 78 8.22 -6.78 -7.07
CA GLY A 78 7.75 -5.79 -6.10
C GLY A 78 6.38 -5.22 -6.46
N ILE A 79 6.18 -4.85 -7.73
CA ILE A 79 4.87 -4.36 -8.23
C ILE A 79 3.82 -5.48 -8.14
N ALA A 80 4.16 -6.70 -8.54
CA ALA A 80 3.24 -7.84 -8.46
C ALA A 80 2.80 -8.13 -7.02
N VAL A 81 3.74 -8.06 -6.06
CA VAL A 81 3.44 -8.24 -4.63
C VAL A 81 2.51 -7.14 -4.11
N THR A 82 2.71 -5.88 -4.52
CA THR A 82 1.80 -4.77 -4.14
C THR A 82 0.38 -5.03 -4.63
N VAL A 83 0.21 -5.52 -5.86
CA VAL A 83 -1.11 -5.88 -6.41
C VAL A 83 -1.73 -7.04 -5.66
N LEU A 84 -0.96 -8.09 -5.37
CA LEU A 84 -1.43 -9.25 -4.60
C LEU A 84 -1.84 -8.87 -3.17
N ALA A 85 -1.09 -7.98 -2.52
CA ALA A 85 -1.43 -7.48 -1.19
C ALA A 85 -2.81 -6.80 -1.18
N PHE A 86 -3.14 -6.03 -2.23
CA PHE A 86 -4.44 -5.38 -2.34
C PHE A 86 -5.61 -6.39 -2.37
N ILE A 87 -5.45 -7.46 -3.13
CA ILE A 87 -6.45 -8.55 -3.23
C ILE A 87 -6.63 -9.23 -1.87
N ILE A 88 -5.53 -9.53 -1.17
CA ILE A 88 -5.58 -10.16 0.15
C ILE A 88 -6.30 -9.25 1.15
N LEU A 89 -6.02 -7.95 1.13
CA LEU A 89 -6.66 -6.99 2.04
C LEU A 89 -8.15 -6.86 1.79
N GLN A 90 -8.57 -6.80 0.52
CA GLN A 90 -9.99 -6.78 0.15
C GLN A 90 -10.71 -8.07 0.58
N ALA A 91 -10.04 -9.21 0.44
CA ALA A 91 -10.54 -10.48 0.94
C ALA A 91 -10.69 -10.44 2.48
N LEU A 92 -9.68 -9.97 3.20
CA LEU A 92 -9.74 -9.83 4.66
C LEU A 92 -10.85 -8.90 5.12
N GLN A 93 -11.09 -7.77 4.45
CA GLN A 93 -12.22 -6.87 4.77
C GLN A 93 -13.58 -7.57 4.60
N THR A 94 -13.72 -8.37 3.55
CA THR A 94 -14.94 -9.17 3.29
C THR A 94 -15.17 -10.21 4.39
N PHE A 95 -14.11 -10.85 4.88
CA PHE A 95 -14.20 -11.83 5.98
C PHE A 95 -14.37 -11.20 7.37
N LEU A 96 -13.86 -9.97 7.58
CA LEU A 96 -13.88 -9.28 8.86
C LEU A 96 -15.11 -8.38 9.07
N GLY A 97 -16.04 -8.32 8.11
CA GLY A 97 -17.34 -7.66 8.23
C GLY A 97 -17.30 -6.14 8.47
N SER A 98 -16.11 -5.54 8.44
CA SER A 98 -15.85 -4.11 8.58
C SER A 98 -15.41 -3.60 7.21
N ASN A 99 -16.35 -2.98 6.49
CA ASN A 99 -16.06 -2.25 5.27
C ASN A 99 -15.21 -1.04 5.64
N VAL A 100 -13.90 -1.17 5.45
CA VAL A 100 -12.96 -0.06 5.51
C VAL A 100 -12.62 0.29 4.07
N GLU A 101 -13.17 1.39 3.57
CA GLU A 101 -12.76 1.96 2.29
C GLU A 101 -11.27 2.32 2.37
N ILE A 102 -10.46 1.72 1.49
CA ILE A 102 -9.03 2.01 1.31
C ILE A 102 -8.87 3.11 0.26
#